data_AF-A0A929DXF9-F1
#
_entry.id   AF-A0A929DXF9-F1
#
_cell.length_a   1.000
_cell.length_b   1.000
_cell.length_c   1.000
_cell.angle_alpha   90.00
_cell.angle_beta   90.00
_cell.angle_gamma   90.00
#
_symmetry.space_group_name_H-M   'P 1'
#
loop_
_entity.id
_entity.type
_entity.pdbx_description
1 polymer ?
#
loop_
_entity_poly.entity_id
_entity_poly.type
_entity_poly.pdbx_seq_one_letter_code
_entity_poly.pdbx_strand_id
1 'polypeptide(L)'
;IRSVHFEPGEMPGLDQWKEFDELLEQYTSPIMLWEDEPIPEIKEILNEKGVRAMVFNPCGNKTAGVDFIEMMKKNIQTLQNSISY
;
A
#
# COMPACT_ATOMS: atom_id res chain seq x y z
N ILE A 1 -12.81 -0.38 -6.62
CA ILE A 1 -11.56 0.11 -5.97
C ILE A 1 -11.94 1.25 -5.05
N ARG A 2 -11.44 1.25 -3.82
CA ARG A 2 -11.54 2.34 -2.83
C ARG A 2 -10.11 2.80 -2.53
N SER A 3 -9.95 4.06 -2.17
CA SER A 3 -8.63 4.65 -1.94
C SER A 3 -8.72 5.68 -0.82
N VAL A 4 -7.67 5.75 -0.03
CA VAL A 4 -7.40 6.84 0.92
C VAL A 4 -6.11 7.53 0.49
N HIS A 5 -5.91 8.77 0.94
CA HIS A 5 -4.68 9.50 0.66
C HIS A 5 -3.77 9.46 1.89
N PHE A 6 -2.83 8.51 1.91
CA PHE A 6 -1.80 8.37 2.94
C PHE A 6 -0.42 8.56 2.29
N GLU A 7 0.48 9.23 3.01
CA GLU A 7 1.86 9.40 2.57
C GLU A 7 2.74 8.31 3.18
N PRO A 8 3.59 7.62 2.39
CA PRO A 8 4.40 6.50 2.90
C PRO A 8 5.34 6.90 4.05
N GLY A 9 5.87 8.12 4.00
CA GLY A 9 6.84 8.64 4.96
C GLY A 9 6.24 9.36 6.17
N GLU A 10 4.92 9.50 6.27
CA GLU A 10 4.26 10.35 7.27
C GLU A 10 3.09 9.61 7.92
N MET A 11 2.99 9.69 9.25
CA MET A 11 1.87 9.08 9.97
C MET A 11 0.56 9.80 9.59
N PRO A 12 -0.47 9.07 9.13
CA PRO A 12 -1.76 9.69 8.83
C PRO A 12 -2.36 10.35 10.07
N GLY A 13 -3.05 11.47 9.86
CA GLY A 13 -3.81 12.15 10.89
C GLY A 13 -5.04 11.37 11.34
N LEU A 14 -5.68 11.84 12.41
CA LEU A 14 -6.87 11.20 12.98
C LEU A 14 -8.02 11.08 11.96
N ASP A 15 -8.25 12.12 11.15
CA ASP A 15 -9.33 12.11 10.16
C ASP A 15 -9.06 11.12 9.02
N GLN A 16 -7.79 10.98 8.60
CA GLN A 16 -7.36 10.00 7.60
C GLN A 16 -7.53 8.56 8.10
N TRP A 17 -7.16 8.29 9.36
CA TRP A 17 -7.40 6.99 9.97
C TRP A 17 -8.88 6.67 10.13
N LYS A 18 -9.69 7.68 10.49
CA LYS A 18 -11.14 7.53 10.61
C LYS A 18 -11.77 7.19 9.26
N GLU A 19 -11.40 7.88 8.19
CA GLU A 19 -11.88 7.56 6.83
C GLU A 19 -11.51 6.12 6.44
N PHE A 20 -10.28 5.71 6.75
CA PHE A 20 -9.83 4.34 6.49
C PHE A 20 -10.64 3.29 7.25
N ASP A 21 -10.93 3.54 8.53
CA ASP A 21 -11.72 2.62 9.36
C ASP A 21 -13.17 2.51 8.85
N GLU A 22 -13.81 3.63 8.49
CA GLU A 22 -15.15 3.66 7.89
C GLU A 22 -15.20 2.88 6.57
N LEU A 23 -14.11 2.91 5.78
CA LEU A 23 -13.99 2.12 4.55
C LEU A 23 -13.82 0.63 4.83
N LEU A 24 -13.00 0.25 5.82
CA LEU A 24 -12.79 -1.16 6.18
C LEU A 24 -14.04 -1.83 6.75
N GLU A 25 -14.85 -1.09 7.51
CA GLU A 25 -16.14 -1.58 8.02
C GLU A 25 -17.12 -1.92 6.89
N GLN A 26 -17.12 -1.10 5.82
CA GLN A 26 -17.99 -1.32 4.65
C GLN A 26 -17.43 -2.36 3.68
N TYR A 27 -16.10 -2.46 3.58
CA TYR A 27 -15.40 -3.27 2.59
C TYR A 27 -14.19 -3.96 3.21
N THR A 28 -14.36 -5.19 3.67
CA THR A 28 -13.24 -5.98 4.18
C THR A 28 -12.26 -6.29 3.03
N SER A 29 -11.04 -5.75 3.13
CA SER A 29 -9.94 -6.05 2.21
C SER A 29 -8.73 -6.52 3.01
N PRO A 30 -8.14 -7.69 2.69
CA PRO A 30 -6.94 -8.16 3.36
C PRO A 30 -5.67 -7.43 2.91
N ILE A 31 -5.76 -6.59 1.87
CA ILE A 31 -4.60 -5.96 1.20
C ILE A 31 -4.89 -4.47 0.98
N MET A 32 -3.87 -3.63 1.24
CA MET A 32 -3.80 -2.24 0.83
C MET A 32 -2.59 -2.04 -0.09
N LEU A 33 -2.81 -1.44 -1.26
CA LEU A 33 -1.73 -1.11 -2.21
C LEU A 33 -1.15 0.27 -1.92
N TRP A 34 0.18 0.37 -1.97
CA TRP A 34 0.96 1.57 -1.70
C TRP A 34 1.93 1.84 -2.86
N GLU A 35 2.21 3.11 -3.15
CA GLU A 35 3.15 3.50 -4.21
C GLU A 35 4.62 3.46 -3.76
N ASP A 36 4.85 3.52 -2.45
CA ASP A 36 6.17 3.34 -1.84
C ASP A 36 6.03 2.66 -0.47
N GLU A 37 7.14 2.32 0.14
CA GLU A 37 7.20 1.65 1.43
C GLU A 37 6.66 2.55 2.57
N PRO A 38 5.53 2.22 3.22
CA PRO A 38 5.09 2.98 4.39
C PRO A 38 6.03 2.74 5.58
N ILE A 39 6.14 3.73 6.46
CA ILE A 39 6.93 3.59 7.70
C ILE A 39 6.46 2.37 8.53
N PRO A 40 7.38 1.73 9.29
CA PRO A 40 7.07 0.50 10.04
C PRO A 40 5.82 0.59 10.91
N GLU A 41 5.60 1.73 11.57
CA GLU A 41 4.48 1.97 12.48
C GLU A 41 3.14 1.89 11.76
N ILE A 42 3.04 2.41 10.53
CA ILE A 42 1.83 2.30 9.70
C ILE A 42 1.57 0.83 9.39
N LYS A 43 2.61 0.05 9.07
CA LYS A 43 2.47 -1.37 8.76
C LYS A 43 1.97 -2.17 9.96
N GLU A 44 2.46 -1.86 11.16
CA GLU A 44 1.99 -2.48 12.40
C GLU A 44 0.50 -2.21 12.61
N ILE A 45 0.06 -0.95 12.52
CA ILE A 45 -1.35 -0.56 12.65
C ILE A 45 -2.22 -1.26 11.61
N LEU A 46 -1.78 -1.31 10.34
CA LEU A 46 -2.51 -2.00 9.28
C LEU A 46 -2.63 -3.51 9.58
N ASN A 47 -1.56 -4.16 10.02
CA ASN A 47 -1.57 -5.59 10.36
C ASN A 47 -2.51 -5.88 11.54
N GLU A 48 -2.55 -5.03 12.57
CA GLU A 48 -3.50 -5.16 13.69
C GLU A 48 -4.96 -5.05 13.22
N LYS A 49 -5.21 -4.24 12.18
CA LYS A 49 -6.51 -4.11 11.51
C LYS A 49 -6.80 -5.23 10.49
N GLY A 50 -5.91 -6.24 10.38
CA GLY A 50 -6.06 -7.36 9.46
C GLY A 50 -5.74 -7.03 8.00
N VAL A 51 -5.07 -5.91 7.75
CA VAL A 51 -4.72 -5.41 6.42
C VAL A 51 -3.22 -5.51 6.19
N ARG A 52 -2.82 -6.19 5.11
CA ARG A 52 -1.42 -6.26 4.68
C ARG A 52 -1.09 -5.11 3.74
N ALA A 53 -0.06 -4.32 4.07
CA ALA A 53 0.49 -3.33 3.15
C ALA A 53 1.30 -4.01 2.04
N MET A 54 1.03 -3.65 0.79
CA MET A 54 1.70 -4.15 -0.41
C MET A 54 2.17 -3.00 -1.28
N VAL A 55 3.45 -3.00 -1.64
CA VAL A 55 4.03 -1.92 -2.46
C VAL A 55 3.96 -2.28 -3.95
N PHE A 56 3.43 -1.35 -4.74
CA PHE A 56 3.51 -1.29 -6.19
C PHE A 56 4.24 0.00 -6.54
N ASN A 57 5.54 -0.05 -6.81
CA ASN A 57 6.34 1.16 -7.05
C ASN A 57 6.21 1.62 -8.52
N PRO A 58 5.52 2.75 -8.81
CA PRO A 58 5.31 3.22 -10.19
C PRO A 58 6.52 3.98 -10.76
N CYS A 59 7.65 4.02 -10.05
CA CYS A 59 8.84 4.81 -10.36
C CYS A 59 8.59 6.33 -10.45
N GLY A 60 7.62 6.85 -9.68
CA GLY A 60 7.32 8.29 -9.61
C GLY A 60 8.52 9.10 -9.09
N ASN A 61 9.24 8.53 -8.12
CA ASN A 61 10.51 9.03 -7.65
C ASN A 61 11.63 8.55 -8.59
N LYS A 62 11.95 9.36 -9.60
CA LYS A 62 12.95 9.05 -10.64
C LYS A 62 14.35 8.86 -10.06
N THR A 63 14.68 7.65 -9.65
CA THR A 63 16.07 7.24 -9.41
C THR A 63 16.71 6.88 -10.76
N ALA A 64 17.83 7.54 -11.08
CA ALA A 64 18.56 7.25 -12.31
C ALA A 64 18.98 5.77 -12.34
N GLY A 65 18.77 5.09 -13.47
CA GLY A 65 19.18 3.71 -13.67
C GLY A 65 18.13 2.63 -13.34
N VAL A 66 16.91 3.01 -12.93
CA VAL A 66 15.81 2.03 -12.81
C VAL A 66 15.25 1.69 -14.18
N ASP A 67 15.28 0.40 -14.53
CA ASP A 67 14.54 -0.12 -15.68
C ASP A 67 13.05 -0.21 -15.32
N PHE A 68 12.27 0.71 -15.89
CA PHE A 68 10.84 0.81 -15.64
C PHE A 68 10.08 -0.48 -15.99
N ILE A 69 10.43 -1.14 -17.10
CA ILE A 69 9.72 -2.34 -17.55
C ILE A 69 10.03 -3.50 -16.61
N GLU A 70 11.28 -3.67 -16.20
CA GLU A 70 11.64 -4.68 -15.21
C GLU A 70 10.98 -4.40 -13.84
N MET A 71 10.86 -3.13 -13.42
CA MET A 71 10.13 -2.78 -12.21
C MET A 71 8.65 -3.13 -12.31
N MET A 72 7.99 -2.82 -13.44
CA MET A 72 6.58 -3.17 -13.64
C MET A 72 6.35 -4.68 -13.64
N LYS A 73 7.25 -5.46 -14.26
CA LYS A 73 7.20 -6.93 -14.20
C LYS A 73 7.32 -7.44 -12.77
N LYS A 74 8.28 -6.90 -12.01
CA LYS A 74 8.47 -7.25 -10.59
C LYS A 74 7.22 -6.93 -9.76
N ASN A 75 6.65 -5.74 -9.91
CA ASN A 75 5.43 -5.35 -9.21
C ASN A 75 4.26 -6.31 -9.51
N ILE A 76 4.05 -6.64 -10.78
CA ILE A 76 3.00 -7.59 -11.20
C ILE A 76 3.24 -8.97 -10.58
N GLN A 77 4.47 -9.46 -10.59
CA GLN A 77 4.82 -10.75 -10.01
C GLN A 77 4.57 -10.77 -8.49
N THR A 78 4.97 -9.72 -7.78
CA THR A 78 4.71 -9.56 -6.34
C THR A 78 3.21 -9.54 -6.04
N LEU A 79 2.42 -8.82 -6.85
CA LEU A 79 0.96 -8.84 -6.74
C LEU A 79 0.43 -10.25 -6.91
N GLN A 80 0.72 -10.91 -8.03
CA GLN A 80 0.24 -12.26 -8.33
C GLN A 80 0.51 -13.24 -7.18
N ASN A 81 1.73 -13.26 -6.64
CA ASN A 81 2.10 -14.15 -5.53
C ASN A 81 1.34 -13.89 -4.23
N SER A 82 0.79 -12.68 -4.05
CA SER A 82 0.17 -12.26 -2.80
C SER A 82 -1.35 -12.39 -2.78
N ILE A 83 -1.97 -12.58 -3.95
CA ILE A 83 -3.43 -12.77 -4.12
C ILE A 83 -3.78 -14.23 -4.45
N SER A 84 -2.80 -15.11 -4.64
CA SER A 84 -3.04 -16.54 -4.83
C SER A 84 -3.43 -17.19 -3.49
N TYR A 85 -4.70 -17.62 -3.43
CA TYR A 85 -5.25 -18.52 -2.40
C TYR A 85 -4.79 -19.96 -2.61
#